data_AF-A0ABF7QZL3-F1
#
_entry.id   AF-A0ABF7QZL3-F1
#
_cell.length_a   1.000
_cell.length_b   1.000
_cell.length_c   1.000
_cell.angle_alpha   90.00
_cell.angle_beta   90.00
_cell.angle_gamma   90.00
#
_symmetry.space_group_name_H-M   'P 1'
#
loop_
_entity.id
_entity.type
_entity.pdbx_description
1 polymer ?
#
loop_
_entity_poly.entity_id
_entity_poly.type
_entity_poly.pdbx_seq_one_letter_code
_entity_poly.pdbx_strand_id
1 'polypeptide(L)'
;MGEIKQFSKVDFSDPRSIQLIVSAAKADAGFWLMVKEREMERRTLAANALTPVRSEVGDTAAKRLTPSLAVLAEELVSRMFGTCSTGTLANIQEALLEAAGAELRNAQLQKAGDSSSSDVDDG
;
A
#
# COMPACT_ATOMS: atom_id res chain seq x y z
N MET A 1 -37.10 13.90 -20.15
CA MET A 1 -36.53 13.43 -18.87
C MET A 1 -35.32 12.60 -19.22
N GLY A 2 -34.11 13.12 -18.96
CA GLY A 2 -32.87 12.38 -19.21
C GLY A 2 -32.70 11.33 -18.13
N GLU A 3 -32.62 10.07 -18.53
CA GLU A 3 -32.38 8.95 -17.64
C GLU A 3 -30.99 9.11 -17.02
N ILE A 4 -30.95 9.41 -15.73
CA ILE A 4 -29.70 9.40 -14.97
C ILE A 4 -29.31 7.94 -14.88
N LYS A 5 -28.33 7.51 -15.70
CA LYS A 5 -27.73 6.18 -15.59
C LYS A 5 -27.14 6.08 -14.18
N GLN A 6 -27.89 5.45 -13.28
CA GLN A 6 -27.35 4.98 -12.02
C GLN A 6 -26.21 4.04 -12.42
N PHE A 7 -24.97 4.46 -12.14
CA PHE A 7 -23.83 3.55 -12.19
C PHE A 7 -24.15 2.44 -11.21
N SER A 8 -24.65 1.32 -11.73
CA SER A 8 -24.94 0.12 -10.97
C SER A 8 -23.73 -0.17 -10.11
N LYS A 9 -23.98 -0.21 -8.80
CA LYS A 9 -23.16 -0.75 -7.72
C LYS A 9 -21.92 -1.47 -8.27
N VAL A 10 -20.75 -0.82 -8.21
CA VAL A 10 -19.53 -1.43 -8.70
C VAL A 10 -19.32 -2.74 -7.95
N ASP A 11 -19.27 -3.84 -8.70
CA ASP A 11 -18.95 -5.15 -8.14
C ASP A 11 -17.46 -5.15 -7.78
N PHE A 12 -17.18 -4.78 -6.54
CA PHE A 12 -15.84 -4.81 -6.00
C PHE A 12 -15.32 -6.24 -5.71
N SER A 13 -16.10 -7.25 -6.07
CA SER A 13 -15.65 -8.63 -6.16
C SER A 13 -14.95 -8.92 -7.51
N ASP A 14 -15.06 -8.05 -8.51
CA ASP A 14 -14.34 -8.20 -9.78
C ASP A 14 -12.86 -7.77 -9.58
N PRO A 15 -11.88 -8.64 -9.88
CA PRO A 15 -10.46 -8.29 -9.82
C PRO A 15 -10.10 -7.08 -10.68
N ARG A 16 -10.85 -6.79 -11.76
CA ARG A 16 -10.65 -5.59 -12.59
C ARG A 16 -10.95 -4.30 -11.84
N SER A 17 -11.97 -4.29 -10.99
CA SER A 17 -12.31 -3.13 -10.15
C SER A 17 -11.20 -2.82 -9.15
N ILE A 18 -10.62 -3.86 -8.54
CA ILE A 18 -9.48 -3.73 -7.62
C ILE A 18 -8.25 -3.20 -8.35
N GLN A 19 -7.96 -3.70 -9.55
CA GLN A 19 -6.84 -3.19 -10.36
C GLN A 19 -7.00 -1.72 -10.73
N LEU A 20 -8.21 -1.27 -11.05
CA LEU A 20 -8.50 0.15 -11.31
C LEU A 20 -8.23 1.01 -10.07
N ILE A 21 -8.61 0.54 -8.88
CA ILE A 21 -8.34 1.23 -7.61
C ILE A 21 -6.83 1.34 -7.36
N VAL A 22 -6.10 0.23 -7.51
CA VAL A 22 -4.64 0.23 -7.34
C VAL A 22 -3.97 1.15 -8.36
N SER A 23 -4.44 1.15 -9.62
CA SER A 23 -3.90 2.02 -10.66
C SER A 23 -4.15 3.50 -10.35
N ALA A 24 -5.35 3.84 -9.86
CA ALA A 24 -5.67 5.19 -9.42
C ALA A 24 -4.84 5.63 -8.21
N ALA A 25 -4.63 4.73 -7.23
CA ALA A 25 -3.76 4.98 -6.09
C ALA A 25 -2.33 5.32 -6.53
N LYS A 26 -1.79 4.58 -7.50
CA LYS A 26 -0.45 4.81 -8.07
C LYS A 26 -0.32 6.11 -8.85
N ALA A 27 -1.40 6.56 -9.48
CA ALA A 27 -1.42 7.80 -10.25
C ALA A 27 -1.32 9.05 -9.37
N ASP A 28 -1.75 8.96 -8.10
CA ASP A 28 -1.58 10.01 -7.10
C ASP A 28 -0.29 9.73 -6.29
N ALA A 29 0.79 10.43 -6.64
CA ALA A 29 2.11 10.22 -6.02
C ALA A 29 2.11 10.45 -4.50
N GLY A 30 1.32 11.42 -4.01
CA GLY A 30 1.22 11.71 -2.59
C GLY A 30 0.48 10.61 -1.84
N PHE A 31 -0.64 10.14 -2.40
CA PHE A 31 -1.37 9.00 -1.87
C PHE A 31 -0.53 7.72 -1.88
N TRP A 32 0.15 7.44 -3.00
CA TRP A 32 0.96 6.24 -3.15
C TRP A 32 2.13 6.19 -2.17
N LEU A 33 2.74 7.34 -1.87
CA LEU A 33 3.77 7.43 -0.84
C LEU A 33 3.23 7.01 0.54
N MET A 34 2.05 7.51 0.93
CA MET A 34 1.42 7.14 2.20
C MET A 34 1.12 5.64 2.28
N VAL A 35 0.66 5.02 1.19
CA VAL A 35 0.44 3.56 1.13
C VAL A 35 1.75 2.79 1.34
N LYS A 36 2.83 3.21 0.68
CA LYS A 36 4.17 2.58 0.85
C LYS A 36 4.68 2.69 2.27
N GLU A 37 4.48 3.83 2.94
CA GLU A 37 4.83 4.00 4.34
C GLU A 37 4.08 3.01 5.25
N ARG A 38 2.80 2.73 4.97
CA ARG A 38 2.03 1.73 5.74
C ARG A 38 2.51 0.30 5.51
N GLU A 39 2.91 -0.04 4.29
CA GLU A 39 3.54 -1.36 4.03
C GLU A 39 4.89 -1.49 4.75
N MET A 40 5.69 -0.42 4.81
CA MET A 40 6.94 -0.40 5.56
C MET A 40 6.69 -0.56 7.07
N GLU A 41 5.73 0.19 7.63
CA GLU A 41 5.32 0.04 9.04
C GLU A 41 4.88 -1.39 9.35
N ARG A 42 4.02 -1.97 8.52
CA ARG A 42 3.54 -3.35 8.69
C ARG A 42 4.69 -4.36 8.71
N ARG A 43 5.68 -4.19 7.82
CA ARG A 43 6.88 -5.04 7.77
C ARG A 43 7.73 -4.88 9.02
N THR A 44 7.96 -3.65 9.48
CA THR A 44 8.72 -3.38 10.70
C THR A 44 8.06 -4.02 11.91
N LEU A 45 6.73 -3.88 12.06
CA LEU A 45 5.99 -4.53 13.14
C LEU A 45 6.05 -6.06 13.07
N ALA A 46 5.92 -6.64 11.87
CA ALA A 46 6.03 -8.09 11.68
C ALA A 46 7.44 -8.61 12.00
N ALA A 47 8.49 -7.89 11.59
CA ALA A 47 9.88 -8.24 11.90
C ALA A 47 10.15 -8.17 13.41
N ASN A 48 9.65 -7.13 14.08
CA ASN A 48 9.77 -6.98 15.54
C ASN A 48 9.03 -8.09 16.29
N ALA A 49 7.87 -8.53 15.80
CA ALA A 49 7.12 -9.64 16.39
C ALA A 49 7.85 -10.99 16.29
N LEU A 50 8.66 -11.18 15.24
CA LEU A 50 9.46 -12.39 15.04
C LEU A 50 10.78 -12.40 15.82
N THR A 51 11.18 -11.26 16.40
CA THR A 51 12.42 -11.15 17.15
C THR A 51 12.10 -11.08 18.65
N PRO A 52 12.19 -12.19 19.41
CA PRO A 52 11.98 -12.18 20.85
C PRO A 52 13.21 -11.59 21.55
N VAL A 53 13.56 -10.34 21.27
CA VAL A 53 14.56 -9.62 22.06
C VAL A 53 13.88 -9.21 23.36
N ARG A 54 14.29 -9.85 24.46
CA ARG A 54 14.22 -9.27 25.80
C ARG A 54 14.97 -7.94 25.76
N SER A 55 14.29 -6.87 25.40
CA SER A 55 14.76 -5.51 25.61
C SER A 55 13.68 -4.79 26.37
N GLU A 56 13.88 -4.75 27.67
CA GLU A 56 13.36 -3.75 28.59
C GLU A 56 13.83 -2.36 28.15
N VAL A 57 13.23 -1.84 27.09
CA VAL A 57 13.17 -0.42 26.75
C VAL A 57 11.74 -0.18 26.32
N GLY A 58 11.03 0.64 27.10
CA GLY A 58 9.60 0.86 26.99
C GLY A 58 9.13 1.40 25.63
N ASP A 59 7.82 1.29 25.46
CA ASP A 59 7.00 2.07 24.53
C ASP A 59 6.90 1.57 23.07
N THR A 60 6.85 0.25 22.85
CA THR A 60 6.60 -0.34 21.52
C THR A 60 5.13 -0.32 21.07
N ALA A 61 4.33 0.64 21.56
CA ALA A 61 3.26 1.20 20.75
C ALA A 61 3.90 2.21 19.79
N ALA A 62 4.76 1.73 18.89
CA ALA A 62 5.31 2.55 17.80
C ALA A 62 4.13 3.33 17.20
N LYS A 63 4.18 4.66 17.34
CA LYS A 63 3.08 5.56 17.06
C LYS A 63 2.57 5.25 15.65
N ARG A 64 1.42 4.56 15.58
CA ARG A 64 0.88 4.09 14.31
C ARG A 64 0.75 5.28 13.38
N LEU A 65 1.20 5.11 12.14
CA LEU A 65 1.16 6.18 11.18
C LEU A 65 -0.31 6.55 10.89
N THR A 66 -0.61 7.84 11.02
CA THR A 66 -1.93 8.41 10.75
C THR A 66 -1.90 9.15 9.41
N PRO A 67 -2.92 9.01 8.54
CA PRO A 67 -4.12 8.16 8.69
C PRO A 67 -3.81 6.66 8.54
N SER A 68 -4.68 5.78 9.07
CA SER A 68 -4.51 4.34 8.90
C SER A 68 -4.74 3.92 7.44
N LEU A 69 -4.26 2.74 7.05
CA LEU A 69 -4.49 2.21 5.70
C LEU A 69 -5.99 2.05 5.39
N ALA A 70 -6.80 1.67 6.37
CA ALA A 70 -8.25 1.56 6.19
C ALA A 70 -8.88 2.90 5.80
N VAL A 71 -8.46 3.99 6.46
CA VAL A 71 -8.92 5.35 6.14
C VAL A 71 -8.46 5.77 4.75
N LEU A 72 -7.19 5.51 4.39
CA LEU A 72 -6.68 5.80 3.05
C LEU A 72 -7.47 5.06 1.96
N ALA A 73 -7.72 3.76 2.15
CA ALA A 73 -8.48 2.95 1.22
C ALA A 73 -9.95 3.43 1.12
N GLU A 74 -10.56 3.81 2.24
CA GLU A 74 -11.93 4.30 2.29
C GLU A 74 -12.07 5.63 1.56
N GLU A 75 -11.15 6.58 1.78
CA GLU A 75 -11.12 7.87 1.10
C GLU A 75 -10.93 7.71 -0.42
N LEU A 76 -10.03 6.82 -0.84
CA LEU A 76 -9.78 6.54 -2.25
C LEU A 76 -11.03 5.96 -2.92
N VAL A 77 -11.63 4.94 -2.31
CA VAL A 77 -12.83 4.30 -2.87
C VAL A 77 -14.01 5.24 -2.86
N SER A 78 -14.19 6.02 -1.78
CA SER A 78 -15.22 7.05 -1.68
C SER A 78 -15.12 8.07 -2.80
N ARG A 79 -13.89 8.46 -3.18
CA ARG A 79 -13.63 9.39 -4.29
C ARG A 79 -13.96 8.77 -5.66
N MET A 80 -13.71 7.49 -5.85
CA MET A 80 -13.86 6.82 -7.15
C MET A 80 -15.27 6.25 -7.39
N PHE A 81 -15.86 5.64 -6.37
CA PHE A 81 -17.03 4.78 -6.49
C PHE A 81 -18.11 5.07 -5.43
N GLY A 82 -17.83 5.98 -4.48
CA GLY A 82 -18.70 6.25 -3.35
C GLY A 82 -18.56 5.21 -2.23
N THR A 83 -19.67 4.87 -1.56
CA THR A 83 -19.63 4.05 -0.34
C THR A 83 -19.16 2.62 -0.61
N CYS A 84 -18.17 2.18 0.16
CA CYS A 84 -17.61 0.83 0.11
C CYS A 84 -18.11 -0.03 1.28
N SER A 85 -18.29 -1.34 1.06
CA SER A 85 -18.56 -2.27 2.16
C SER A 85 -17.28 -2.64 2.92
N THR A 86 -17.36 -2.95 4.21
CA THR A 86 -16.17 -3.30 5.02
C THR A 86 -15.41 -4.51 4.48
N GLY A 87 -16.12 -5.53 3.96
CA GLY A 87 -15.50 -6.73 3.38
C GLY A 87 -14.72 -6.42 2.10
N THR A 88 -15.27 -5.57 1.25
CA THR A 88 -14.57 -5.05 0.07
C THR A 88 -13.33 -4.23 0.44
N LEU A 89 -13.45 -3.39 1.48
CA LEU A 89 -12.38 -2.51 1.91
C LEU A 89 -11.13 -3.30 2.33
N ALA A 90 -11.31 -4.47 2.96
CA ALA A 90 -10.20 -5.34 3.34
C ALA A 90 -9.41 -5.84 2.11
N ASN A 91 -10.10 -6.31 1.07
CA ASN A 91 -9.45 -6.79 -0.16
C ASN A 91 -8.67 -5.68 -0.86
N ILE A 92 -9.18 -4.45 -0.82
CA ILE A 92 -8.51 -3.28 -1.41
C ILE A 92 -7.25 -2.92 -0.61
N GLN A 93 -7.33 -2.94 0.72
CA GLN A 93 -6.17 -2.72 1.58
C GLN A 93 -5.07 -3.73 1.31
N GLU A 94 -5.42 -5.02 1.19
CA GLU A 94 -4.47 -6.08 0.85
C GLU A 94 -3.82 -5.85 -0.52
N ALA A 95 -4.62 -5.59 -1.56
CA ALA A 95 -4.11 -5.31 -2.89
C ALA A 95 -3.18 -4.08 -2.95
N LEU A 96 -3.47 -3.04 -2.17
CA LEU A 96 -2.62 -1.86 -2.05
C LEU A 96 -1.27 -2.21 -1.39
N LEU A 97 -1.29 -2.98 -0.31
CA LEU A 97 -0.07 -3.44 0.38
C LEU A 97 0.77 -4.37 -0.48
N GLU A 98 0.15 -5.31 -1.20
CA GLU A 98 0.86 -6.20 -2.12
C GLU A 98 1.55 -5.41 -3.24
N ALA A 99 0.83 -4.48 -3.87
CA ALA A 99 1.37 -3.66 -4.95
C ALA A 99 2.50 -2.73 -4.47
N ALA A 100 2.32 -2.08 -3.32
CA ALA A 100 3.37 -1.26 -2.70
C ALA A 100 4.57 -2.12 -2.31
N GLY A 101 4.31 -3.31 -1.77
CA GLY A 101 5.33 -4.24 -1.32
C GLY A 101 6.18 -4.81 -2.45
N ALA A 102 5.57 -5.07 -3.61
CA ALA A 102 6.27 -5.48 -4.83
C ALA A 102 7.16 -4.36 -5.38
N GLU A 103 6.67 -3.12 -5.40
CA GLU A 103 7.48 -1.97 -5.84
C GLU A 103 8.66 -1.70 -4.92
N LEU A 104 8.46 -1.74 -3.60
CA LEU A 104 9.53 -1.54 -2.62
C LEU A 104 10.63 -2.61 -2.77
N ARG A 105 10.25 -3.86 -3.04
CA ARG A 105 11.20 -4.95 -3.29
C ARG A 105 11.97 -4.73 -4.60
N ASN A 106 11.27 -4.33 -5.67
CA ASN A 106 11.91 -4.05 -6.96
C ASN A 106 12.90 -2.88 -6.85
N ALA A 107 12.55 -1.81 -6.14
CA ALA A 107 13.44 -0.67 -5.89
C ALA A 107 14.69 -1.08 -5.09
N GLN A 108 14.56 -1.99 -4.11
CA GLN A 108 15.70 -2.53 -3.37
C GLN A 108 16.64 -3.37 -4.26
N LEU A 109 16.09 -4.17 -5.17
CA LEU A 109 16.88 -4.98 -6.11
C LEU A 109 17.65 -4.11 -7.11
N GLN A 110 17.04 -3.04 -7.62
CA GLN A 110 17.71 -2.09 -8.52
C GLN A 110 18.90 -1.41 -7.83
N LYS A 111 18.71 -0.96 -6.57
CA LYS A 111 19.78 -0.36 -5.77
C LYS A 111 20.97 -1.31 -5.53
N ALA A 112 20.70 -2.62 -5.41
CA ALA A 112 21.74 -3.63 -5.24
C ALA A 112 22.52 -3.89 -6.55
N GLY A 113 21.88 -3.79 -7.71
CA GLY A 113 22.51 -3.94 -9.02
C GLY A 113 23.46 -2.79 -9.37
N ASP A 114 23.07 -1.55 -9.07
CA ASP A 114 23.88 -0.36 -9.37
C ASP A 114 25.16 -0.27 -8.52
N SER A 115 25.18 -0.90 -7.34
CA SER A 115 26.35 -0.93 -6.46
C SER A 115 27.45 -1.89 -6.93
N SER A 116 27.19 -2.69 -7.96
CA SER A 116 28.13 -3.72 -8.44
C SER A 116 28.89 -3.31 -9.71
N SER A 117 28.72 -2.07 -10.19
CA SER A 117 29.22 -1.61 -11.50
C SER A 117 30.27 -0.49 -11.41
N SER A 118 31.15 -0.52 -10.41
CA SER A 118 32.33 0.35 -10.37
C SER A 118 33.59 -0.41 -9.92
N ASP A 119 33.98 -1.43 -10.68
CA ASP A 119 35.35 -1.95 -10.69
C ASP A 119 35.79 -2.03 -12.16
N VAL A 120 36.22 -0.89 -12.69
CA VAL A 120 36.99 -0.81 -13.93
C VAL A 120 38.34 -0.22 -13.58
N ASP A 121 39.29 -1.15 -13.42
CA ASP A 121 40.63 -1.16 -14.03
C ASP A 121 41.30 0.20 -14.25
N ASP A 122 42.35 0.48 -13.48
CA ASP A 122 43.29 1.56 -13.74
C ASP A 122 44.72 1.05 -13.53
N GLY A 123 45.43 0.82 -14.64
CA GLY A 123 46.90 0.92 -14.75
C GLY A 123 47.74 -0.33 -14.55
#